data_AF-A0A1V4XTA0-F1
#
_entry.id   AF-A0A1V4XTA0-F1
#
_cell.length_a   1.000
_cell.length_b   1.000
_cell.length_c   1.000
_cell.angle_alpha   90.00
_cell.angle_beta   90.00
_cell.angle_gamma   90.00
#
_symmetry.space_group_name_H-M   'P 1'
#
loop_
_entity.id
_entity.type
_entity.pdbx_description
1 polymer ?
#
loop_
_entity_poly.entity_id
_entity_poly.type
_entity_poly.pdbx_seq_one_letter_code
_entity_poly.pdbx_strand_id
1 'polypeptide(L)'
;MEYLEALGESRENYGTHYENVLAGQELGLEAVYTLVSSHDDWDQYEGLQWYAAEAWAGANPDDPDVDDLLKRVRGGKAAYLKWGRDTLGWAIYVFRKQG
;
A
#
# COMPACT_ATOMS: atom_id res chain seq x y z
N MET A 1 8.53 2.58 -11.37
CA MET A 1 9.28 3.80 -10.98
C MET A 1 8.32 4.96 -10.81
N GLU A 2 7.51 5.28 -11.83
CA GLU A 2 6.58 6.42 -11.82
C GLU A 2 5.59 6.45 -10.63
N TYR A 3 5.13 5.30 -10.14
CA TYR A 3 4.29 5.25 -8.93
C TYR A 3 5.04 5.59 -7.64
N LEU A 4 6.25 5.05 -7.46
CA LEU A 4 7.06 5.34 -6.27
C LEU A 4 7.45 6.82 -6.24
N GLU A 5 7.81 7.38 -7.38
CA GLU A 5 8.07 8.81 -7.54
C GLU A 5 6.83 9.65 -7.18
N ALA A 6 5.63 9.23 -7.60
CA ALA A 6 4.37 9.89 -7.23
C ALA A 6 4.08 9.82 -5.71
N LEU A 7 4.60 8.81 -5.02
CA LEU A 7 4.54 8.68 -3.56
C LEU A 7 5.70 9.40 -2.84
N GLY A 8 6.72 9.90 -3.56
CA GLY A 8 7.95 10.43 -2.97
C GLY A 8 8.88 9.36 -2.40
N GLU A 9 8.73 8.12 -2.85
CA GLU A 9 9.44 6.93 -2.37
C GLU A 9 10.51 6.46 -3.37
N SER A 10 11.54 5.76 -2.86
CA SER A 10 12.59 5.15 -3.68
C SER A 10 12.42 3.64 -3.76
N ARG A 11 12.77 3.03 -4.89
CA ARG A 11 12.81 1.55 -5.04
C ARG A 11 13.73 0.91 -4.00
N GLU A 12 14.77 1.61 -3.57
CA GLU A 12 15.74 1.15 -2.57
C GLU A 12 15.12 0.93 -1.18
N ASN A 13 13.98 1.56 -0.89
CA ASN A 13 13.26 1.39 0.38
C ASN A 13 12.51 0.04 0.47
N TYR A 14 12.44 -0.73 -0.61
CA TYR A 14 11.63 -1.94 -0.70
C TYR A 14 12.48 -3.18 -0.98
N GLY A 15 12.16 -4.29 -0.30
CA GLY A 15 12.66 -5.61 -0.63
C GLY A 15 11.69 -6.37 -1.54
N THR A 16 12.22 -7.20 -2.41
CA THR A 16 11.47 -8.28 -3.04
C THR A 16 10.96 -9.27 -2.00
N HIS A 17 10.01 -10.13 -2.38
CA HIS A 17 9.52 -11.18 -1.50
C HIS A 17 10.65 -12.05 -0.91
N TYR A 18 11.62 -12.39 -1.75
CA TYR A 18 12.78 -13.18 -1.35
C TYR A 18 13.72 -12.43 -0.39
N GLU A 19 14.04 -11.17 -0.70
CA GLU A 19 14.90 -10.34 0.17
C GLU A 19 14.30 -10.14 1.57
N ASN A 20 12.97 -9.99 1.67
CA ASN A 20 12.28 -9.89 2.96
C ASN A 20 12.36 -11.19 3.78
N VAL A 21 12.32 -12.36 3.13
CA VAL A 21 12.53 -13.66 3.81
C VAL A 21 13.97 -13.80 4.27
N LEU A 22 14.93 -13.45 3.40
CA LEU A 22 16.36 -13.47 3.74
C LEU A 22 16.69 -12.59 4.93
N ALA A 23 16.14 -11.38 4.99
CA ALA A 23 16.38 -10.46 6.10
C ALA A 23 16.01 -11.08 7.46
N GLY A 24 14.91 -11.84 7.54
CA GLY A 24 14.55 -12.56 8.77
C GLY A 24 15.49 -13.73 9.08
N GLN A 25 15.95 -14.45 8.04
CA GLN A 25 16.91 -15.55 8.19
C GLN A 25 18.28 -15.09 8.67
N GLU A 26 18.76 -13.93 8.18
CA GLU A 26 20.00 -13.30 8.64
C GLU A 26 19.95 -12.89 10.12
N LEU A 27 18.75 -12.68 10.66
CA LEU A 27 18.50 -12.45 12.09
C LEU A 27 18.35 -13.75 12.90
N GLY A 28 18.64 -14.91 12.30
CA GLY A 28 18.56 -16.22 12.95
C GLY A 28 17.12 -16.74 13.14
N LEU A 29 16.16 -16.23 12.36
CA LEU A 29 14.78 -16.67 12.40
C LEU A 29 14.46 -17.64 11.26
N GLU A 30 13.52 -18.54 11.50
CA GLU A 30 13.03 -19.45 10.47
C GLU A 30 11.73 -18.92 9.87
N ALA A 31 11.71 -18.65 8.58
CA ALA A 31 10.48 -18.28 7.87
C ALA A 31 9.55 -19.49 7.78
N VAL A 32 8.36 -19.39 8.38
CA VAL A 32 7.42 -20.52 8.48
C VAL A 32 6.17 -20.33 7.63
N TYR A 33 5.79 -19.08 7.34
CA TYR A 33 4.60 -18.79 6.54
C TYR A 33 4.70 -17.40 5.92
N THR A 34 4.12 -17.25 4.72
CA THR A 34 3.94 -15.96 4.06
C THR A 34 2.53 -15.84 3.50
N LEU A 35 2.00 -14.61 3.54
CA LEU A 35 0.75 -14.23 2.89
C LEU A 35 1.02 -13.01 2.02
N VAL A 36 0.89 -13.15 0.71
CA VAL A 36 1.18 -12.09 -0.26
C VAL A 36 -0.12 -11.51 -0.78
N SER A 37 -0.21 -10.18 -0.81
CA SER A 37 -1.37 -9.47 -1.35
C SER A 37 -1.60 -9.82 -2.81
N SER A 38 -2.86 -10.04 -3.16
CA SER A 38 -3.33 -10.03 -4.54
C SER A 38 -3.63 -8.61 -5.01
N HIS A 39 -3.89 -8.43 -6.30
CA HIS A 39 -4.43 -7.17 -6.80
C HIS A 39 -5.82 -6.87 -6.21
N ASP A 40 -6.62 -7.89 -5.92
CA ASP A 40 -7.97 -7.69 -5.34
C ASP A 40 -7.87 -7.13 -3.91
N ASP A 41 -6.86 -7.54 -3.14
CA ASP A 41 -6.60 -6.99 -1.80
C ASP A 41 -6.27 -5.49 -1.87
N TRP A 42 -5.46 -5.09 -2.86
CA TRP A 42 -5.13 -3.69 -3.10
C TRP A 42 -6.31 -2.88 -3.64
N ASP A 43 -7.05 -3.42 -4.62
CA ASP A 43 -8.23 -2.77 -5.20
C ASP A 43 -9.29 -2.52 -4.11
N GLN A 44 -9.46 -3.47 -3.19
CA GLN A 44 -10.34 -3.31 -2.04
C GLN A 44 -9.82 -2.25 -1.05
N TYR A 45 -8.53 -2.30 -0.69
CA TYR A 45 -7.94 -1.34 0.25
C TYR A 45 -8.05 0.10 -0.26
N GLU A 46 -7.59 0.37 -1.48
CA GLU A 46 -7.65 1.69 -2.10
C GLU A 46 -9.09 2.13 -2.36
N GLY A 47 -9.93 1.21 -2.87
CA GLY A 47 -11.33 1.47 -3.13
C GLY A 47 -12.12 1.92 -1.90
N LEU A 48 -11.87 1.29 -0.74
CA LEU A 48 -12.49 1.68 0.53
C LEU A 48 -12.07 3.09 0.98
N GLN A 49 -10.82 3.49 0.74
CA GLN A 49 -10.38 4.85 1.07
C GLN A 49 -11.07 5.90 0.20
N TRP A 50 -11.16 5.65 -1.11
CA TRP A 50 -11.84 6.56 -2.03
C TRP A 50 -13.32 6.70 -1.67
N TYR A 51 -13.98 5.58 -1.39
CA TYR A 51 -15.37 5.57 -0.96
C TYR A 51 -15.58 6.37 0.33
N ALA A 52 -14.74 6.12 1.35
CA ALA A 52 -14.85 6.81 2.63
C ALA A 52 -14.68 8.33 2.49
N ALA A 53 -13.73 8.77 1.66
CA ALA A 53 -13.51 10.20 1.41
C ALA A 53 -14.67 10.87 0.69
N GLU A 54 -15.20 10.26 -0.38
CA GLU A 54 -16.35 10.79 -1.11
C GLU A 54 -17.62 10.81 -0.23
N ALA A 55 -17.83 9.77 0.57
CA ALA A 55 -18.94 9.69 1.52
C ALA A 55 -18.86 10.78 2.61
N TRP A 56 -17.67 10.97 3.19
CA TRP A 56 -17.45 12.02 4.19
C TRP A 56 -17.62 13.42 3.60
N ALA A 57 -17.07 13.68 2.41
CA ALA A 57 -17.21 14.97 1.73
C ALA A 57 -18.67 15.30 1.41
N GLY A 58 -19.43 14.31 0.93
CA GLY A 58 -20.86 14.47 0.67
C GLY A 58 -21.69 14.75 1.93
N ALA A 59 -21.26 14.23 3.09
CA ALA A 59 -21.91 14.46 4.38
C ALA A 59 -21.50 15.79 5.04
N ASN A 60 -20.39 16.40 4.64
CA ASN A 60 -19.83 17.62 5.23
C ASN A 60 -19.50 18.68 4.14
N PRO A 61 -20.47 19.08 3.30
CA PRO A 61 -20.16 19.88 2.10
C PRO A 61 -19.61 21.29 2.39
N ASP A 62 -19.89 21.84 3.57
CA ASP A 62 -19.43 23.18 3.97
C ASP A 62 -18.10 23.16 4.73
N ASP A 63 -17.52 21.97 4.94
CA ASP A 63 -16.23 21.86 5.63
C ASP A 63 -15.10 22.35 4.71
N PRO A 64 -14.22 23.25 5.20
CA PRO A 64 -13.19 23.87 4.38
C PRO A 64 -12.16 22.88 3.82
N ASP A 65 -12.02 21.69 4.43
CA ASP A 65 -11.02 20.69 4.02
C ASP A 65 -11.53 19.77 2.89
N VAL A 66 -12.80 19.85 2.50
CA VAL A 66 -13.43 18.97 1.49
C VAL A 66 -12.70 18.99 0.17
N ASP A 67 -12.42 20.19 -0.36
CA ASP A 67 -11.80 20.33 -1.67
C ASP A 67 -10.38 19.75 -1.70
N ASP A 68 -9.59 20.03 -0.66
CA ASP A 68 -8.23 19.53 -0.54
C ASP A 68 -8.20 18.02 -0.31
N LEU A 69 -9.11 17.48 0.51
CA LEU A 69 -9.28 16.05 0.72
C LEU A 69 -9.60 15.34 -0.60
N LEU A 70 -10.63 15.80 -1.32
CA LEU A 70 -11.07 15.17 -2.57
C LEU A 70 -9.99 15.28 -3.65
N LYS A 71 -9.30 16.41 -3.75
CA LYS A 71 -8.18 16.59 -4.67
C LYS A 71 -7.07 15.56 -4.40
N ARG A 72 -6.69 15.38 -3.14
CA ARG A 72 -5.66 14.40 -2.74
C ARG A 72 -6.09 12.98 -3.07
N VAL A 73 -7.30 12.58 -2.68
CA VAL A 73 -7.82 11.21 -2.88
C VAL A 73 -7.99 10.88 -4.36
N ARG A 74 -8.51 11.82 -5.16
CA ARG A 74 -8.66 11.62 -6.61
C ARG A 74 -7.30 11.55 -7.32
N GLY A 75 -6.32 12.32 -6.86
CA GLY A 75 -4.94 12.22 -7.33
C GLY A 75 -4.32 10.85 -7.05
N GLY A 76 -4.43 10.37 -5.80
CA GLY A 76 -3.98 9.04 -5.40
C GLY A 76 -4.66 7.92 -6.19
N LYS A 77 -5.99 8.00 -6.34
CA LYS A 77 -6.78 7.08 -7.16
C LYS A 77 -6.27 7.00 -8.60
N ALA A 78 -6.02 8.14 -9.24
CA ALA A 78 -5.51 8.17 -10.61
C ALA A 78 -4.11 7.54 -10.70
N ALA A 79 -3.23 7.82 -9.74
CA ALA A 79 -1.89 7.24 -9.69
C ALA A 79 -1.92 5.72 -9.47
N TYR A 80 -2.77 5.24 -8.56
CA TYR A 80 -2.94 3.81 -8.30
C TYR A 80 -3.46 3.07 -9.53
N LEU A 81 -4.54 3.56 -10.15
CA LEU A 81 -5.14 2.92 -11.32
C LEU A 81 -4.22 2.91 -12.54
N LYS A 82 -3.35 3.91 -12.68
CA LYS A 82 -2.44 4.02 -13.82
C LYS A 82 -1.14 3.24 -13.63
N TRP A 83 -0.60 3.21 -12.41
CA TRP A 83 0.73 2.67 -12.14
C TRP A 83 0.79 1.82 -10.87
N GLY A 84 0.08 2.21 -9.83
CA GLY A 84 0.24 1.61 -8.50
C GLY A 84 -0.14 0.14 -8.44
N ARG A 85 -1.23 -0.24 -9.11
CA ARG A 85 -1.75 -1.62 -9.12
C ARG A 85 -0.72 -2.66 -9.50
N ASP A 86 0.19 -2.33 -10.42
CA ASP A 86 1.23 -3.25 -10.92
C ASP A 86 2.63 -2.96 -10.35
N THR A 87 2.78 -1.95 -9.47
CA THR A 87 4.10 -1.50 -8.98
C THR A 87 4.44 -2.04 -7.59
N LEU A 88 3.47 -2.08 -6.67
CA LEU A 88 3.70 -2.43 -5.27
C LEU A 88 2.80 -3.57 -4.81
N GLY A 89 3.39 -4.49 -4.04
CA GLY A 89 2.69 -5.50 -3.26
C GLY A 89 2.94 -5.30 -1.77
N TRP A 90 2.13 -5.94 -0.93
CA TRP A 90 2.46 -6.13 0.49
C TRP A 90 2.43 -7.62 0.82
N ALA A 91 3.13 -8.00 1.88
CA ALA A 91 3.09 -9.36 2.38
C ALA A 91 3.27 -9.39 3.90
N ILE A 92 2.60 -10.34 4.54
CA ILE A 92 2.85 -10.71 5.94
C ILE A 92 3.84 -11.87 5.93
N TYR A 93 4.89 -11.74 6.74
CA TYR A 93 5.90 -12.78 6.95
C TYR A 93 5.84 -13.24 8.40
N VAL A 94 5.65 -14.53 8.60
CA VAL A 94 5.66 -15.14 9.93
C VAL A 94 6.96 -15.90 10.10
N PHE A 95 7.67 -15.55 11.17
CA PHE A 95 8.94 -16.16 11.53
C PHE A 95 8.85 -16.84 12.90
N ARG A 96 9.55 -17.95 13.04
CA ARG A 96 9.76 -18.63 14.31
C ARG A 96 11.17 -18.34 14.81
N LYS A 97 11.27 -17.89 16.06
CA LYS A 97 12.55 -17.81 16.77
C LYS A 97 12.92 -19.21 17.25
N GLN A 98 14.09 -19.70 16.87
CA GLN A 98 14.62 -20.93 17.47
C GLN A 98 15.13 -20.59 18.88
N GLY A 99 14.76 -21.44 19.85
CA GLY A 99 15.13 -21.30 21.27
C GLY A 99 16.54 -21.79 21.55
#